data_AF-A0A3M0XJL0-F1
#
_entry.id   AF-A0A3M0XJL0-F1
#
_cell.length_a   1.000
_cell.length_b   1.000
_cell.length_c   1.000
_cell.angle_alpha   90.00
_cell.angle_beta   90.00
_cell.angle_gamma   90.00
#
_symmetry.space_group_name_H-M   'P 1'
#
loop_
_entity.id
_entity.type
_entity.pdbx_description
1 polymer ?
#
loop_
_entity_poly.entity_id
_entity_poly.type
_entity_poly.pdbx_seq_one_letter_code
_entity_poly.pdbx_strand_id
1 'polypeptide(L)'
;MKVIVGLSGGVDSAVSALLLKQQGYEVEGMLMKNWEGDDTEDYCPAREDLEDVMRVCDLLGIELHVRNFAQEYWERVFTYFLDEYRAGRTPNPDILCNKEVKFKAFLEEALRLGADKIAMGHYARNAADDRGQWHLLKGVDANKDQTYFLYTLQQHQLEKSLFPIGAL
;
A
#
# COMPACT_ATOMS: atom_id res chain seq x y z
N MET A 1 -14.13 -11.06 -8.01
CA MET A 1 -12.76 -10.53 -8.16
C MET A 1 -12.23 -10.32 -6.76
N LYS A 2 -11.15 -11.00 -6.43
CA LYS A 2 -10.50 -10.95 -5.11
C LYS A 2 -9.53 -9.78 -5.05
N VAL A 3 -9.64 -8.96 -4.02
CA VAL A 3 -8.79 -7.78 -3.80
C VAL A 3 -8.17 -7.83 -2.42
N ILE A 4 -6.85 -7.74 -2.35
CA ILE A 4 -6.13 -7.58 -1.08
C ILE A 4 -5.81 -6.10 -0.86
N VAL A 5 -6.29 -5.55 0.25
CA VAL A 5 -6.10 -4.14 0.62
C VAL A 5 -4.92 -4.04 1.58
N GLY A 6 -3.97 -3.16 1.27
CA GLY A 6 -2.91 -2.82 2.22
C GLY A 6 -3.48 -1.98 3.36
N LEU A 7 -3.53 -2.55 4.57
CA LEU A 7 -4.05 -1.91 5.77
C LEU A 7 -2.88 -1.46 6.65
N SER A 8 -2.91 -0.20 7.09
CA SER A 8 -1.82 0.42 7.84
C SER A 8 -2.24 0.97 9.20
N GLY A 9 -3.40 0.57 9.73
CA GLY A 9 -4.03 1.17 10.91
C GLY A 9 -4.74 2.52 10.62
N GLY A 10 -4.39 3.18 9.51
CA GLY A 10 -4.96 4.47 9.13
C GLY A 10 -6.35 4.40 8.50
N VAL A 11 -7.10 5.49 8.67
CA VAL A 11 -8.49 5.67 8.17
C VAL A 11 -8.61 5.47 6.66
N ASP A 12 -7.65 5.99 5.88
CA ASP A 12 -7.68 5.92 4.41
C ASP A 12 -7.72 4.48 3.89
N SER A 13 -6.95 3.59 4.53
CA SER A 13 -6.90 2.17 4.18
C SER A 13 -8.18 1.43 4.61
N ALA A 14 -8.72 1.76 5.79
CA ALA A 14 -9.97 1.20 6.28
C ALA A 14 -11.17 1.59 5.40
N VAL A 15 -11.27 2.86 5.01
CA VAL A 15 -12.31 3.35 4.10
C VAL A 15 -12.15 2.74 2.71
N SER A 16 -10.92 2.56 2.24
CA SER A 16 -10.66 1.85 0.97
C SER A 16 -11.22 0.42 0.97
N ALA A 17 -10.97 -0.34 2.04
CA ALA A 17 -11.51 -1.69 2.20
C ALA A 17 -13.05 -1.69 2.28
N LEU A 18 -13.64 -0.76 3.04
CA LEU A 18 -15.08 -0.60 3.14
C LEU A 18 -15.72 -0.33 1.77
N LEU A 19 -15.19 0.62 1.01
CA LEU A 19 -15.72 0.99 -0.32
C LEU A 19 -15.68 -0.19 -1.28
N LEU A 20 -14.57 -0.95 -1.29
CA LEU A 20 -14.47 -2.14 -2.14
C LEU A 20 -15.45 -3.23 -1.71
N LYS A 21 -15.63 -3.44 -0.41
CA LYS A 21 -16.63 -4.40 0.09
C LYS A 21 -18.05 -4.00 -0.32
N GLN A 22 -18.38 -2.71 -0.23
CA GLN A 22 -19.68 -2.17 -0.69
C GLN A 22 -19.89 -2.32 -2.21
N GLN A 23 -18.83 -2.28 -3.00
CA GLN A 23 -18.87 -2.52 -4.45
C GLN A 23 -19.00 -4.01 -4.82
N GLY A 24 -19.04 -4.91 -3.83
CA GLY A 24 -19.23 -6.34 -4.04
C GLY A 24 -17.95 -7.12 -4.34
N TYR A 25 -16.77 -6.55 -4.09
CA TYR A 25 -15.52 -7.28 -4.18
C TYR A 25 -15.38 -8.30 -3.04
N GLU A 26 -14.64 -9.38 -3.32
CA GLU A 26 -14.14 -10.27 -2.28
C GLU A 26 -12.88 -9.62 -1.71
N VAL A 27 -13.00 -9.08 -0.49
CA VAL A 27 -11.96 -8.25 0.12
C VAL A 27 -11.27 -9.00 1.25
N GLU A 28 -9.95 -8.97 1.25
CA GLU A 28 -9.09 -9.36 2.37
C GLU A 28 -8.14 -8.20 2.68
N GLY A 29 -7.70 -8.09 3.93
CA GLY A 29 -6.73 -7.11 4.39
C GLY A 29 -5.33 -7.71 4.52
N MET A 30 -4.29 -6.91 4.30
CA MET A 30 -2.93 -7.29 4.62
C MET A 30 -2.18 -6.15 5.31
N LEU A 31 -1.65 -6.43 6.50
CA LEU A 31 -0.73 -5.56 7.22
C LEU A 31 0.71 -5.91 6.85
N MET A 32 1.49 -4.88 6.55
CA MET A 32 2.92 -4.98 6.23
C MET A 32 3.76 -4.54 7.43
N LYS A 33 4.57 -5.45 7.99
CA LYS A 33 5.66 -5.09 8.91
C LYS A 33 6.92 -4.80 8.10
N ASN A 34 7.27 -3.53 7.94
CA ASN A 34 8.38 -3.09 7.09
C ASN A 34 9.64 -2.66 7.88
N TRP A 35 9.55 -2.64 9.20
CA TRP A 35 10.63 -2.18 10.08
C TRP A 35 10.62 -2.97 11.38
N GLU A 36 11.82 -3.26 11.90
CA GLU A 36 12.02 -3.98 13.17
C GLU A 36 13.02 -3.26 14.10
N GLY A 37 13.51 -2.08 13.70
CA GLY A 37 14.65 -1.43 14.35
C GLY A 37 14.39 -0.87 15.75
N ASP A 38 13.12 -0.73 16.13
CA ASP A 38 12.70 -0.08 17.38
C ASP A 38 11.83 -0.99 18.27
N ASP A 39 11.74 -2.30 17.95
CA ASP A 39 10.96 -3.26 18.73
C ASP A 39 11.65 -3.49 20.09
N THR A 40 11.03 -3.00 21.17
CA THR A 40 11.41 -3.33 22.54
C THR A 40 10.36 -4.25 23.18
N GLU A 41 10.68 -4.93 24.28
CA GLU A 41 9.70 -5.77 24.99
C GLU A 41 8.44 -4.97 25.41
N ASP A 42 8.59 -3.68 25.70
CA ASP A 42 7.53 -2.80 26.22
C ASP A 42 6.87 -1.89 25.18
N TYR A 43 7.48 -1.68 24.01
CA TYR A 43 6.98 -0.77 22.99
C TYR A 43 7.28 -1.28 21.58
N CYS A 44 6.21 -1.53 20.82
CA CYS A 44 6.24 -1.91 19.42
C CYS A 44 5.13 -1.11 18.71
N PRO A 45 5.44 -0.03 17.98
CA PRO A 45 4.44 0.74 17.23
C PRO A 45 3.59 -0.12 16.29
N ALA A 46 4.20 -1.16 15.71
CA ALA A 46 3.50 -2.11 14.85
C ALA A 46 2.40 -2.91 15.58
N ARG A 47 2.43 -2.97 16.93
CA ARG A 47 1.39 -3.60 17.74
C ARG A 47 0.11 -2.76 17.78
N GLU A 48 0.22 -1.45 17.95
CA GLU A 48 -0.95 -0.55 17.94
C GLU A 48 -1.61 -0.54 16.56
N ASP A 49 -0.80 -0.43 15.49
CA ASP A 49 -1.30 -0.54 14.12
C ASP A 49 -1.96 -1.91 13.85
N LEU A 50 -1.41 -2.99 14.40
CA LEU A 50 -2.00 -4.32 14.29
C LEU A 50 -3.35 -4.41 15.00
N GLU A 51 -3.47 -3.86 16.21
CA GLU A 51 -4.74 -3.83 16.94
C GLU A 51 -5.81 -3.02 16.18
N ASP A 52 -5.44 -1.89 15.57
CA ASP A 52 -6.34 -1.09 14.73
C ASP A 52 -6.78 -1.84 13.48
N VAL A 53 -5.84 -2.49 12.79
CA VAL A 53 -6.14 -3.31 11.60
C VAL A 53 -7.03 -4.50 11.94
N MET A 54 -6.77 -5.20 13.05
CA MET A 54 -7.63 -6.29 13.51
C MET A 54 -9.06 -5.80 13.76
N ARG A 55 -9.23 -4.67 14.44
CA ARG A 55 -10.55 -4.08 14.69
C ARG A 55 -11.28 -3.70 13.39
N VAL A 56 -10.56 -3.14 12.42
CA VAL A 56 -11.12 -2.83 11.08
C VAL A 56 -11.54 -4.11 10.36
N CYS A 57 -10.69 -5.13 10.34
CA CYS A 57 -10.99 -6.40 9.70
C CYS A 57 -12.18 -7.12 10.34
N ASP A 58 -12.27 -7.11 11.67
CA ASP A 58 -13.39 -7.69 12.42
C ASP A 58 -14.70 -6.95 12.12
N LEU A 59 -14.68 -5.62 12.17
CA LEU A 59 -15.86 -4.79 11.88
C LEU A 59 -16.34 -4.99 10.43
N LEU A 60 -15.40 -5.06 9.50
CA LEU A 60 -15.70 -5.28 8.11
C LEU A 60 -15.99 -6.75 7.81
N GLY A 61 -15.68 -7.71 8.68
CA GLY A 61 -15.79 -9.14 8.41
C GLY A 61 -14.95 -9.56 7.20
N ILE A 62 -13.66 -9.26 7.21
CA ILE A 62 -12.68 -9.63 6.16
C ILE A 62 -11.47 -10.32 6.78
N GLU A 63 -10.84 -11.24 6.05
CA GLU A 63 -9.63 -11.94 6.52
C GLU A 63 -8.43 -10.98 6.61
N LEU A 64 -7.58 -11.16 7.62
CA LEU A 64 -6.36 -10.39 7.80
C LEU A 64 -5.11 -11.26 7.58
N HIS A 65 -4.26 -10.82 6.66
CA HIS A 65 -2.90 -11.34 6.50
C HIS A 65 -1.90 -10.42 7.18
N VAL A 66 -0.89 -10.99 7.83
CA VAL A 66 0.26 -10.22 8.32
C VAL A 66 1.51 -10.72 7.61
N ARG A 67 2.29 -9.81 7.03
CA ARG A 67 3.51 -10.13 6.29
C ARG A 67 4.64 -9.22 6.69
N ASN A 68 5.81 -9.82 6.85
CA ASN A 68 7.04 -9.10 7.16
C ASN A 68 7.81 -8.86 5.86
N PHE A 69 8.02 -7.58 5.53
CA PHE A 69 8.84 -7.12 4.41
C PHE A 69 10.00 -6.24 4.89
N ALA A 70 10.41 -6.39 6.16
CA ALA A 70 11.49 -5.59 6.73
C ALA A 70 12.83 -5.79 6.03
N GLN A 71 13.10 -7.02 5.56
CA GLN A 71 14.29 -7.30 4.77
C GLN A 71 14.26 -6.54 3.43
N GLU A 72 13.16 -6.64 2.68
CA GLU A 72 13.01 -5.94 1.40
C GLU A 72 13.08 -4.43 1.57
N TYR A 73 12.47 -3.89 2.64
CA TYR A 73 12.55 -2.48 2.97
C TYR A 73 13.99 -2.06 3.28
N TRP A 74 14.70 -2.82 4.12
CA TRP A 74 16.09 -2.52 4.48
C TRP A 74 17.01 -2.50 3.26
N GLU A 75 16.95 -3.54 2.44
CA GLU A 75 17.83 -3.72 1.29
C GLU A 75 17.52 -2.73 0.16
N ARG A 76 16.23 -2.50 -0.13
CA ARG A 76 15.82 -1.77 -1.34
C ARG A 76 15.43 -0.31 -1.11
N VAL A 77 15.17 0.08 0.14
CA VAL A 77 14.75 1.44 0.51
C VAL A 77 15.76 2.08 1.44
N PHE A 78 16.01 1.45 2.59
CA PHE A 78 16.78 2.09 3.66
C PHE A 78 18.28 2.18 3.34
N THR A 79 18.86 1.14 2.73
CA THR A 79 20.27 1.17 2.31
C THR A 79 20.53 2.32 1.32
N TYR A 80 19.67 2.47 0.30
CA TYR A 80 19.73 3.60 -0.64
C TYR A 80 19.60 4.94 0.08
N PHE A 81 18.64 5.06 1.00
CA PHE A 81 18.44 6.27 1.78
C PHE A 81 19.73 6.68 2.51
N LEU A 82 20.41 5.75 3.18
CA LEU A 82 21.67 6.02 3.87
C LEU A 82 22.79 6.44 2.91
N ASP A 83 22.90 5.79 1.75
CA ASP A 83 23.93 6.10 0.75
C ASP A 83 23.76 7.49 0.13
N GLU A 84 22.52 7.90 -0.12
CA GLU A 84 22.20 9.24 -0.61
C GLU A 84 22.55 10.32 0.42
N TYR A 85 22.25 10.09 1.70
CA TYR A 85 22.65 10.98 2.78
C TYR A 85 24.18 11.07 2.92
N ARG A 86 24.90 9.95 2.83
CA ARG A 86 26.37 9.94 2.84
C ARG A 86 26.96 10.76 1.69
N ALA A 87 26.25 10.83 0.58
CA ALA A 87 26.67 11.59 -0.59
C ALA A 87 26.13 13.04 -0.61
N GLY A 88 25.55 13.52 0.50
CA GLY A 88 25.09 14.90 0.66
C GLY A 88 23.80 15.24 -0.09
N ARG A 89 23.02 14.23 -0.49
CA ARG A 89 21.73 14.41 -1.16
C ARG A 89 20.57 14.24 -0.18
N THR A 90 19.39 14.70 -0.56
CA THR A 90 18.16 14.52 0.20
C THR A 90 17.27 13.50 -0.51
N PRO A 91 17.35 12.21 -0.14
CA PRO A 91 16.50 11.17 -0.72
C PRO A 91 15.05 11.27 -0.24
N ASN A 92 14.14 10.68 -1.01
CA ASN A 92 12.76 10.47 -0.58
C ASN A 92 12.50 8.94 -0.48
N PRO A 93 12.50 8.36 0.74
CA PRO A 93 12.33 6.93 0.93
C PRO A 93 10.91 6.44 0.59
N ASP A 94 9.90 7.31 0.68
CA ASP A 94 8.50 6.94 0.40
C ASP A 94 8.26 6.59 -1.06
N ILE A 95 8.94 7.30 -1.97
CA ILE A 95 8.94 6.96 -3.40
C ILE A 95 9.45 5.52 -3.61
N LEU A 96 10.54 5.14 -2.94
CA LEU A 96 11.08 3.78 -3.04
C LEU A 96 10.25 2.75 -2.30
N CYS A 97 9.65 3.10 -1.16
CA CYS A 97 8.73 2.23 -0.43
C CYS A 97 7.53 1.87 -1.32
N ASN A 98 6.96 2.85 -2.04
CA ASN A 98 5.93 2.58 -3.04
C ASN A 98 6.44 1.65 -4.14
N LYS A 99 7.58 1.98 -4.74
CA LYS A 99 8.14 1.22 -5.86
C LYS A 99 8.51 -0.23 -5.51
N GLU A 100 9.20 -0.44 -4.40
CA GLU A 100 9.90 -1.71 -4.09
C GLU A 100 9.16 -2.59 -3.08
N VAL A 101 8.30 -2.00 -2.23
CA VAL A 101 7.54 -2.73 -1.21
C VAL A 101 6.06 -2.78 -1.58
N LYS A 102 5.36 -1.64 -1.50
CA LYS A 102 3.89 -1.57 -1.63
C LYS A 102 3.33 -2.03 -2.97
N PHE A 103 4.01 -1.73 -4.08
CA PHE A 103 3.55 -2.10 -5.42
C PHE A 103 4.44 -3.17 -6.09
N LYS A 104 5.34 -3.79 -5.33
CA LYS A 104 6.18 -4.89 -5.80
C LYS A 104 6.11 -6.07 -4.84
N ALA A 105 6.80 -6.04 -3.69
CA ALA A 105 6.77 -7.16 -2.74
C ALA A 105 5.35 -7.51 -2.27
N PHE A 106 4.57 -6.49 -1.90
CA PHE A 106 3.18 -6.65 -1.50
C PHE A 106 2.28 -7.13 -2.65
N LEU A 107 2.46 -6.58 -3.86
CA LEU A 107 1.73 -7.02 -5.04
C LEU A 107 2.02 -8.50 -5.35
N GLU A 108 3.28 -8.89 -5.36
CA GLU A 108 3.72 -10.27 -5.60
C GLU A 108 3.15 -11.24 -4.56
N GLU A 109 3.12 -10.85 -3.29
CA GLU A 109 2.53 -11.66 -2.22
C GLU A 109 1.00 -11.74 -2.33
N ALA A 110 0.33 -10.64 -2.64
CA ALA A 110 -1.11 -10.63 -2.84
C ALA A 110 -1.53 -11.55 -4.01
N LEU A 111 -0.78 -11.51 -5.12
CA LEU A 111 -1.01 -12.40 -6.26
C LEU A 111 -0.78 -13.87 -5.88
N ARG A 112 0.22 -14.18 -5.03
CA ARG A 112 0.45 -15.53 -4.49
C ARG A 112 -0.72 -16.03 -3.62
N LEU A 113 -1.40 -15.13 -2.92
CA LEU A 113 -2.61 -15.41 -2.14
C LEU A 113 -3.89 -15.48 -2.99
N GLY A 114 -3.75 -15.41 -4.32
CA GLY A 114 -4.85 -15.54 -5.27
C GLY A 114 -5.63 -14.25 -5.51
N ALA A 115 -5.11 -13.08 -5.13
CA ALA A 115 -5.74 -11.82 -5.46
C ALA A 115 -5.69 -11.54 -6.97
N ASP A 116 -6.76 -10.98 -7.51
CA ASP A 116 -6.79 -10.49 -8.90
C ASP A 116 -6.13 -9.11 -9.00
N LYS A 117 -6.30 -8.29 -7.94
CA LYS A 117 -5.78 -6.94 -7.78
C LYS A 117 -5.42 -6.65 -6.32
N ILE A 118 -4.63 -5.61 -6.13
CA ILE A 118 -4.41 -4.97 -4.84
C ILE A 118 -5.17 -3.65 -4.74
N ALA A 119 -5.36 -3.17 -3.52
CA ALA A 119 -5.80 -1.81 -3.28
C ALA A 119 -4.97 -1.13 -2.18
N MET A 120 -4.82 0.18 -2.29
CA MET A 120 -4.13 1.00 -1.30
C MET A 120 -4.97 2.23 -0.97
N GLY A 121 -4.86 2.72 0.27
CA GLY A 121 -5.45 3.98 0.72
C GLY A 121 -4.70 5.22 0.23
N HIS A 122 -4.25 5.25 -1.04
CA HIS A 122 -3.66 6.45 -1.61
C HIS A 122 -4.73 7.32 -2.30
N TYR A 123 -4.67 8.63 -2.10
CA TYR A 123 -5.44 9.63 -2.83
C TYR A 123 -4.86 9.81 -4.25
N ALA A 124 -5.11 8.82 -5.08
CA ALA A 124 -4.75 8.78 -6.49
C ALA A 124 -5.84 8.04 -7.26
N ARG A 125 -5.84 8.13 -8.59
CA ARG A 125 -6.76 7.37 -9.44
C ARG A 125 -5.97 6.67 -10.53
N ASN A 126 -6.57 5.66 -11.13
CA ASN A 126 -6.05 5.02 -12.32
C ASN A 126 -7.19 4.69 -13.29
N ALA A 127 -6.88 4.70 -14.58
CA ALA A 127 -7.83 4.32 -15.63
C ALA A 127 -7.08 3.72 -16.82
N ALA A 128 -7.71 2.75 -17.47
CA ALA A 128 -7.27 2.29 -18.79
C ALA A 128 -7.88 3.18 -19.88
N ASP A 129 -7.12 3.51 -20.91
CA ASP A 129 -7.65 4.11 -22.12
C ASP A 129 -8.24 3.06 -23.08
N ASP A 130 -8.78 3.52 -24.22
CA ASP A 130 -9.39 2.65 -25.24
C ASP A 130 -8.39 1.66 -25.87
N ARG A 131 -7.08 1.85 -25.69
CA ARG A 131 -6.02 0.96 -26.16
C ARG A 131 -5.56 -0.02 -25.08
N GLY A 132 -6.17 0.03 -23.89
CA GLY A 132 -5.80 -0.79 -22.74
C GLY A 132 -4.56 -0.29 -21.99
N GLN A 133 -4.06 0.91 -22.29
CA GLN A 133 -2.95 1.49 -21.55
C GLN A 133 -3.45 2.13 -20.25
N TRP A 134 -2.80 1.79 -19.14
CA TRP A 134 -3.14 2.31 -17.82
C TRP A 134 -2.44 3.63 -17.54
N HIS A 135 -3.21 4.59 -17.03
CA HIS A 135 -2.77 5.93 -16.69
C HIS A 135 -2.90 6.16 -15.18
N LEU A 136 -1.87 6.74 -14.57
CA LEU A 136 -1.94 7.28 -13.22
C LEU A 136 -2.55 8.68 -13.28
N LEU A 137 -3.61 8.91 -12.52
CA LEU A 137 -4.40 10.14 -12.50
C LEU A 137 -4.39 10.73 -11.10
N LYS A 138 -4.44 12.06 -11.01
CA LYS A 138 -4.52 12.77 -9.73
C LYS A 138 -5.80 12.43 -8.97
N GLY A 139 -5.70 12.44 -7.65
CA GLY A 139 -6.88 12.48 -6.77
C GLY A 139 -7.78 13.68 -7.12
N VAL A 140 -9.08 13.58 -6.81
CA VAL A 140 -10.04 14.67 -7.05
C VAL A 140 -9.71 15.89 -6.18
N ASP A 141 -9.38 15.67 -4.90
CA ASP A 141 -8.83 16.70 -4.03
C ASP A 141 -7.34 16.93 -4.31
N ALA A 142 -7.02 18.06 -4.95
CA ALA A 142 -5.66 18.45 -5.28
C ALA A 142 -4.77 18.70 -4.04
N ASN A 143 -5.34 19.00 -2.86
CA ASN A 143 -4.58 19.17 -1.61
C ASN A 143 -4.21 17.84 -0.95
N LYS A 144 -4.88 16.75 -1.34
CA LYS A 144 -4.63 15.40 -0.83
C LYS A 144 -3.97 14.49 -1.86
N ASP A 145 -3.87 14.92 -3.12
CA ASP A 145 -3.28 14.14 -4.21
C ASP A 145 -1.90 13.57 -3.84
N GLN A 146 -1.78 12.25 -3.98
CA GLN A 146 -0.58 11.48 -3.64
C GLN A 146 0.13 10.90 -4.87
N THR A 147 -0.29 11.27 -6.09
CA THR A 147 0.37 10.78 -7.33
C THR A 147 1.86 11.08 -7.39
N TYR A 148 2.31 12.15 -6.71
CA TYR A 148 3.73 12.47 -6.54
C TYR A 148 4.55 11.27 -6.02
N PHE A 149 4.03 10.51 -5.06
CA PHE A 149 4.76 9.36 -4.49
C PHE A 149 4.64 8.08 -5.32
N LEU A 150 3.82 8.09 -6.38
CA LEU A 150 3.47 6.94 -7.20
C LEU A 150 4.02 7.04 -8.63
N TYR A 151 4.84 8.04 -8.95
CA TYR A 151 5.31 8.28 -10.31
C TYR A 151 6.15 7.13 -10.91
N THR A 152 6.70 6.25 -10.06
CA THR A 152 7.51 5.10 -10.48
C THR A 152 6.70 3.91 -10.94
N LEU A 153 5.37 3.91 -10.74
CA LEU A 153 4.51 2.77 -11.07
C LEU A 153 4.49 2.50 -12.58
N GLN A 154 4.64 1.23 -12.92
CA GLN A 154 4.63 0.71 -14.28
C GLN A 154 3.24 0.17 -14.65
N GLN A 155 3.04 -0.10 -15.95
CA GLN A 155 1.75 -0.56 -16.49
C GLN A 155 1.16 -1.75 -15.72
N HIS A 156 1.95 -2.79 -15.47
CA HIS A 156 1.45 -3.97 -14.74
C HIS A 156 1.02 -3.64 -13.30
N GLN A 157 1.69 -2.69 -12.64
CA GLN A 157 1.38 -2.29 -11.27
C GLN A 157 0.09 -1.48 -11.25
N LEU A 158 -0.05 -0.53 -12.18
CA LEU A 158 -1.28 0.26 -12.34
C LEU A 158 -2.47 -0.61 -12.72
N GLU A 159 -2.27 -1.56 -13.63
CA GLU A 159 -3.30 -2.54 -14.01
C GLU A 159 -3.76 -3.37 -12.82
N LYS A 160 -2.83 -3.80 -11.96
CA LYS A 160 -3.14 -4.64 -10.80
C LYS A 160 -3.54 -3.85 -9.55
N SER A 161 -3.64 -2.53 -9.61
CA SER A 161 -3.95 -1.70 -8.43
C SER A 161 -5.32 -1.04 -8.53
N LEU A 162 -5.92 -0.77 -7.37
CA LEU A 162 -7.11 0.03 -7.19
C LEU A 162 -6.83 1.13 -6.15
N PHE A 163 -7.42 2.31 -6.36
CA PHE A 163 -7.31 3.45 -5.46
C PHE A 163 -8.71 3.99 -5.10
N PRO A 164 -9.44 3.32 -4.19
CA PRO A 164 -10.87 3.56 -4.00
C PRO A 164 -11.21 4.97 -3.52
N ILE A 165 -10.31 5.59 -2.73
CA ILE A 165 -10.55 6.90 -2.10
C ILE A 165 -10.13 8.08 -2.97
N GLY A 166 -9.43 7.87 -4.09
CA GLY A 166 -8.97 9.00 -4.91
C GLY A 166 -10.07 9.73 -5.69
N ALA A 167 -11.30 9.20 -5.67
CA ALA A 167 -12.48 9.83 -6.24
C ALA A 167 -13.35 10.59 -5.22
N LEU A 168 -12.97 10.54 -3.93
CA LEU A 168 -13.65 11.26 -2.85
C LEU A 168 -13.23 12.74 -2.80
#